data_AF-A0A3M0YCK6-F1
#
_entry.id   AF-A0A3M0YCK6-F1
#
_cell.length_a   1.000
_cell.length_b   1.000
_cell.length_c   1.000
_cell.angle_alpha   90.00
_cell.angle_beta   90.00
_cell.angle_gamma   90.00
#
_symmetry.space_group_name_H-M   'P 1'
#
loop_
_entity.id
_entity.type
_entity.pdbx_description
1 polymer ?
#
loop_
_entity_poly.entity_id
_entity_poly.type
_entity_poly.pdbx_seq_one_letter_code
_entity_poly.pdbx_strand_id
1 'polypeptide(L)'
;LNPVRWNMPEVLTVSSVLGITGVLSSFLLFYILMELKFSTEIIQSMFFAKLVIAGHGTIYNTRIDDWFWKRPYPSLILFGATFSTRVLGTLIAVYGFLIPAIGWKYALYMWAYSLIWFVFNDAVKMLTYRALRRKHLYA
;
A
#
# COMPACT_ATOMS: atom_id res chain seq x y z
N LEU A 1 -14.29 21.55 -24.48
CA LEU A 1 -13.92 20.88 -23.21
C LEU A 1 -14.84 19.69 -23.03
N ASN A 2 -14.36 18.46 -23.22
CA ASN A 2 -15.15 17.27 -22.88
C ASN A 2 -14.96 17.03 -21.38
N PRO A 3 -15.99 17.21 -20.54
CA PRO A 3 -15.85 16.97 -19.11
C PRO A 3 -15.49 15.50 -18.88
N VAL A 4 -14.51 15.26 -18.03
CA VAL A 4 -14.16 13.90 -17.61
C VAL A 4 -15.37 13.34 -16.87
N ARG A 5 -16.02 12.33 -17.44
CA ARG A 5 -17.11 11.61 -16.79
C ARG A 5 -16.50 10.50 -15.94
N TRP A 6 -16.72 10.56 -14.64
CA TRP A 6 -16.25 9.52 -13.73
C TRP A 6 -17.17 8.32 -13.82
N ASN A 7 -16.58 7.15 -14.08
CA ASN A 7 -17.29 5.90 -13.96
C ASN A 7 -17.29 5.45 -12.49
N MET A 8 -18.26 5.92 -11.73
CA MET A 8 -18.35 5.64 -10.29
C MET A 8 -18.40 4.14 -9.97
N PRO A 9 -19.14 3.29 -10.71
CA PRO A 9 -19.08 1.84 -10.51
C PRO A 9 -17.68 1.25 -10.66
N GLU A 10 -16.90 1.66 -11.68
CA GLU A 10 -15.51 1.20 -11.85
C GLU A 10 -14.65 1.66 -10.67
N VAL A 11 -14.70 2.95 -10.32
CA VAL A 11 -13.91 3.55 -9.23
C VAL A 11 -14.20 2.88 -7.90
N LEU A 12 -15.48 2.74 -7.53
CA LEU A 12 -15.90 2.13 -6.27
C LEU A 12 -15.53 0.65 -6.19
N THR A 13 -15.62 -0.08 -7.31
CA THR A 13 -15.25 -1.49 -7.35
C THR A 13 -13.74 -1.65 -7.14
N VAL A 14 -12.92 -0.90 -7.87
CA VAL A 14 -11.46 -0.95 -7.76
C VAL A 14 -11.01 -0.53 -6.37
N SER A 15 -11.56 0.55 -5.80
CA SER A 15 -11.21 0.98 -4.44
C SER A 15 -11.60 -0.05 -3.38
N SER A 16 -12.76 -0.71 -3.53
CA SER A 16 -13.20 -1.73 -2.58
C SER A 16 -12.31 -2.98 -2.65
N VAL A 17 -11.95 -3.45 -3.84
CA VAL A 17 -11.07 -4.61 -4.03
C VAL A 17 -9.68 -4.34 -3.45
N LEU A 18 -9.11 -3.16 -3.73
CA LEU A 18 -7.81 -2.76 -3.17
C LEU A 18 -7.87 -2.60 -1.65
N GLY A 19 -8.96 -2.03 -1.11
CA GLY A 19 -9.19 -1.94 0.32
C GLY A 19 -9.22 -3.30 1.00
N ILE A 20 -10.00 -4.24 0.47
CA ILE A 20 -10.08 -5.63 0.99
C ILE A 20 -8.71 -6.31 0.92
N THR A 21 -7.98 -6.13 -0.18
CA THR A 21 -6.64 -6.70 -0.35
C THR A 21 -5.65 -6.13 0.68
N GLY A 22 -5.73 -4.82 0.97
CA GLY A 22 -4.95 -4.18 2.03
C GLY A 22 -5.31 -4.68 3.44
N VAL A 23 -6.59 -4.97 3.70
CA VAL A 23 -7.05 -5.57 4.97
C VAL A 23 -6.50 -7.00 5.09
N LEU A 24 -6.64 -7.83 4.05
CA LEU A 24 -6.09 -9.20 4.04
C LEU A 24 -4.58 -9.23 4.28
N SER A 25 -3.84 -8.32 3.64
CA SER A 25 -2.41 -8.11 3.91
C SER A 25 -2.15 -7.81 5.39
N SER A 26 -2.92 -6.91 5.98
CA SER A 26 -2.76 -6.56 7.39
C SER A 26 -3.04 -7.74 8.31
N PHE A 27 -4.14 -8.47 8.10
CA PHE A 27 -4.49 -9.63 8.92
C PHE A 27 -3.49 -10.78 8.76
N LEU A 28 -2.98 -11.02 7.55
CA LEU A 28 -1.94 -12.02 7.33
C LEU A 28 -0.67 -11.68 8.10
N LEU A 29 -0.19 -10.42 8.04
CA LEU A 29 0.96 -9.98 8.81
C LEU A 29 0.71 -10.14 10.32
N PHE A 30 -0.46 -9.71 10.79
CA PHE A 30 -0.84 -9.83 12.19
C PHE A 30 -0.77 -11.28 12.67
N TYR A 31 -1.38 -12.20 11.91
CA TYR A 31 -1.37 -13.63 12.21
C TYR A 31 0.05 -14.18 12.27
N ILE A 32 0.90 -13.87 11.28
CA ILE A 32 2.31 -14.31 11.26
C ILE A 32 3.05 -13.81 12.51
N LEU A 33 2.91 -12.54 12.88
CA LEU A 33 3.61 -11.97 14.04
C LEU A 33 3.11 -12.57 15.37
N MET A 34 1.81 -12.84 15.48
CA MET A 34 1.23 -13.53 16.62
C MET A 34 1.78 -14.95 16.77
N GLU A 35 1.94 -15.69 15.67
CA GLU A 35 2.50 -17.04 15.74
C GLU A 35 3.99 -17.07 16.04
N LEU A 36 4.73 -16.05 15.61
CA LEU A 36 6.12 -15.84 16.01
C LEU A 36 6.28 -15.33 17.45
N LYS A 37 5.18 -15.21 18.21
CA LYS A 37 5.14 -14.83 19.64
C LYS A 37 5.77 -13.46 19.93
N PHE A 38 5.65 -12.51 18.99
CA PHE A 38 5.98 -11.12 19.29
C PHE A 38 5.03 -10.52 20.33
N SER A 39 5.54 -9.61 21.17
CA SER A 39 4.68 -8.85 22.09
C SER A 39 3.75 -7.91 21.32
N THR A 40 2.56 -7.65 21.87
CA THR A 40 1.56 -6.75 21.27
C THR A 40 2.12 -5.36 20.97
N GLU A 41 3.00 -4.86 21.84
CA GLU A 41 3.71 -3.58 21.70
C GLU A 41 4.65 -3.54 20.48
N ILE A 42 5.40 -4.61 20.25
CA ILE A 42 6.26 -4.74 19.07
C ILE A 42 5.42 -4.91 17.81
N ILE A 43 4.33 -5.68 17.87
CA ILE A 43 3.38 -5.82 16.76
C ILE A 43 2.81 -4.46 16.38
N GLN A 44 2.36 -3.66 17.35
CA GLN A 44 1.88 -2.29 17.11
C GLN A 44 2.92 -1.42 16.40
N SER A 45 4.19 -1.51 16.82
CA SER A 45 5.28 -0.73 16.24
C SER A 45 5.66 -1.20 14.83
N MET A 46 5.63 -2.51 14.56
CA MET A 46 5.76 -3.06 13.21
C MET A 46 4.60 -2.65 12.31
N PHE A 47 3.37 -2.61 12.85
CA PHE A 47 2.20 -2.13 12.12
C PHE A 47 2.27 -0.65 11.79
N PHE A 48 2.77 0.18 12.71
CA PHE A 48 3.06 1.58 12.42
C PHE A 48 4.00 1.71 11.21
N ALA A 49 5.16 1.01 11.23
CA ALA A 49 6.10 1.03 10.11
C ALA A 49 5.45 0.54 8.80
N LYS A 50 4.74 -0.59 8.84
CA LYS A 50 4.01 -1.15 7.69
C LYS A 50 2.99 -0.17 7.11
N LEU A 51 2.17 0.46 7.95
CA LEU A 51 1.12 1.39 7.50
C LEU A 51 1.72 2.64 6.86
N VAL A 52 2.79 3.18 7.44
CA VAL A 52 3.54 4.29 6.87
C VAL A 52 4.09 3.95 5.48
N ILE A 53 4.69 2.76 5.30
CA ILE A 53 5.28 2.38 4.01
C ILE A 53 4.19 2.04 2.99
N ALA A 54 3.25 1.17 3.36
CA ALA A 54 2.22 0.66 2.45
C ALA A 54 1.22 1.73 2.02
N GLY A 55 0.86 2.68 2.90
CA GLY A 55 -0.08 3.75 2.58
C GLY A 55 0.37 4.61 1.41
N HIS A 56 1.67 4.95 1.36
CA HIS A 56 2.26 5.67 0.23
C HIS A 56 2.30 4.82 -1.04
N GLY A 57 2.52 3.51 -0.92
CA GLY A 57 2.46 2.58 -2.05
C GLY A 57 1.10 2.58 -2.76
N THR A 58 0.01 2.64 -2.00
CA THR A 58 -1.35 2.70 -2.57
C THR A 58 -1.54 3.92 -3.47
N ILE A 59 -1.02 5.09 -3.08
CA ILE A 59 -1.08 6.32 -3.89
C ILE A 59 -0.44 6.09 -5.27
N TYR A 60 0.66 5.35 -5.34
CA TYR A 60 1.31 5.06 -6.61
C TYR A 60 0.53 4.05 -7.46
N ASN A 61 -0.09 3.04 -6.83
CA ASN A 61 -0.94 2.07 -7.52
C ASN A 61 -2.19 2.71 -8.11
N THR A 62 -2.80 3.67 -7.41
CA THR A 62 -4.04 4.33 -7.84
C THR A 62 -3.81 5.57 -8.70
N ARG A 63 -2.55 5.92 -9.01
CA ARG A 63 -2.20 7.08 -9.84
C ARG A 63 -2.78 6.98 -11.25
N ILE A 64 -2.79 5.78 -11.81
CA ILE A 64 -3.21 5.48 -13.18
C ILE A 64 -3.91 4.13 -13.24
N ASP A 65 -4.71 3.92 -14.28
CA ASP A 65 -5.48 2.70 -14.57
C ASP A 65 -4.71 1.62 -15.35
N ASP A 66 -3.38 1.79 -15.45
CA ASP A 66 -2.42 0.82 -15.99
C ASP A 66 -1.36 0.49 -14.91
N TRP A 67 -0.40 -0.38 -15.21
CA TRP A 67 0.67 -0.78 -14.28
C TRP A 67 1.39 0.44 -13.67
N PHE A 68 1.74 0.37 -12.38
CA PHE A 68 2.29 1.51 -11.64
C PHE A 68 3.55 2.14 -12.26
N TRP A 69 4.32 1.37 -13.04
CA TRP A 69 5.54 1.80 -13.74
C TRP A 69 5.28 2.44 -15.12
N LYS A 70 4.04 2.50 -15.59
CA LYS A 70 3.67 3.16 -16.85
C LYS A 70 3.54 4.67 -16.65
N ARG A 71 3.68 5.40 -17.76
CA ARG A 71 3.48 6.85 -17.77
C ARG A 71 1.99 7.19 -17.58
N PRO A 72 1.66 8.37 -17.04
CA PRO A 72 2.54 9.38 -16.44
C PRO A 72 3.22 8.87 -15.16
N TYR A 73 4.52 9.16 -14.98
CA TYR A 73 5.25 8.85 -13.74
C TYR A 73 4.79 9.75 -12.58
N PRO A 74 5.01 9.36 -11.31
CA PRO A 74 4.70 10.25 -10.20
C PRO A 74 5.60 11.49 -10.32
N SER A 75 5.02 12.67 -10.04
CA SER A 75 5.81 13.90 -10.04
C SER A 75 6.93 13.82 -8.99
N LEU A 76 8.04 14.53 -9.22
CA LEU A 76 9.16 14.53 -8.28
C LEU A 76 8.76 15.06 -6.90
N ILE A 77 7.80 15.99 -6.85
CA ILE A 77 7.24 16.52 -5.59
C ILE A 77 6.49 15.41 -4.85
N LEU A 78 5.59 14.70 -5.54
CA LEU A 78 4.84 13.60 -4.93
C LEU A 78 5.80 12.51 -4.44
N PHE A 79 6.70 12.05 -5.29
CA PHE A 79 7.67 11.01 -4.93
C PHE A 79 8.56 11.45 -3.77
N GLY A 80 9.12 12.66 -3.83
CA GLY A 80 9.98 13.20 -2.78
C GLY A 80 9.28 13.31 -1.43
N ALA A 81 8.07 13.87 -1.40
CA ALA A 81 7.28 14.01 -0.18
C ALA A 81 6.93 12.66 0.43
N THR A 82 6.45 11.72 -0.38
CA THR A 82 6.03 10.39 0.08
C THR A 82 7.20 9.44 0.38
N PHE A 83 8.37 9.66 -0.22
CA PHE A 83 9.59 8.92 0.10
C PHE A 83 10.23 9.42 1.40
N SER A 84 10.35 10.73 1.58
CA SER A 84 10.95 11.30 2.79
C SER A 84 10.11 10.99 4.04
N THR A 85 8.79 11.14 3.97
CA THR A 85 7.89 10.85 5.11
C THR A 85 7.94 9.39 5.54
N ARG A 86 8.00 8.43 4.61
CA ARG A 86 8.11 7.01 4.98
C ARG A 86 9.48 6.64 5.53
N VAL A 87 10.54 7.29 5.06
CA VAL A 87 11.88 7.13 5.67
C VAL A 87 11.85 7.67 7.09
N LEU A 88 11.34 8.87 7.32
CA LEU A 88 11.20 9.46 8.67
C LEU A 88 10.37 8.56 9.60
N GLY A 89 9.21 8.08 9.15
CA GLY A 89 8.41 7.15 9.94
C GLY A 89 9.11 5.82 10.20
N THR A 90 9.93 5.34 9.26
CA THR A 90 10.78 4.16 9.50
C THR A 90 11.81 4.43 10.59
N LEU A 91 12.46 5.59 10.59
CA LEU A 91 13.42 5.98 11.63
C LEU A 91 12.76 6.07 13.01
N ILE A 92 11.54 6.61 13.08
CA ILE A 92 10.72 6.63 14.32
C ILE A 92 10.54 5.20 14.86
N ALA A 93 10.16 4.25 14.01
CA ALA A 93 9.97 2.85 14.41
C ALA A 93 11.28 2.15 14.78
N VAL A 94 12.35 2.41 14.03
CA VAL A 94 13.67 1.80 14.26
C VAL A 94 14.25 2.22 15.60
N TYR A 95 14.21 3.52 15.91
CA TYR A 95 14.82 4.08 17.12
C TYR A 95 13.86 4.19 18.30
N GLY A 96 12.57 3.92 18.10
CA GLY A 96 11.57 3.85 19.17
C GLY A 96 11.14 5.21 19.70
N PHE A 97 10.92 6.19 18.83
CA PHE A 97 10.39 7.49 19.26
C PHE A 97 8.88 7.37 19.52
N LEU A 98 8.48 7.47 20.80
CA LEU A 98 7.09 7.32 21.30
C LEU A 98 6.45 5.94 21.10
N ILE A 99 7.16 4.98 20.51
CA ILE A 99 6.75 3.59 20.32
C ILE A 99 7.94 2.65 20.62
N PRO A 100 7.70 1.39 20.99
CA PRO A 100 8.77 0.40 21.13
C PRO A 100 9.69 0.32 19.90
N ALA A 101 11.00 0.32 20.13
CA ALA A 101 11.98 0.22 19.06
C ALA A 101 11.96 -1.19 18.43
N ILE A 102 11.74 -1.26 17.11
CA ILE A 102 11.80 -2.53 16.37
C ILE A 102 13.17 -2.77 15.74
N GLY A 103 14.04 -1.76 15.67
CA GLY A 103 15.35 -1.89 15.02
C GLY A 103 15.29 -2.13 13.50
N TRP A 104 16.46 -2.08 12.86
CA TRP A 104 16.57 -2.13 11.39
C TRP A 104 16.13 -3.45 10.78
N LYS A 105 16.40 -4.59 11.45
CA LYS A 105 16.05 -5.93 10.94
C LYS A 105 14.54 -6.02 10.65
N TYR A 106 13.71 -5.69 11.64
CA TYR A 106 12.26 -5.77 11.50
C TYR A 106 11.70 -4.64 10.63
N ALA A 107 12.29 -3.44 10.67
CA ALA A 107 11.92 -2.37 9.74
C ALA A 107 12.12 -2.76 8.26
N LEU A 108 13.26 -3.39 7.93
CA LEU A 108 13.51 -3.90 6.58
C LEU A 108 12.54 -5.01 6.18
N TYR A 109 12.12 -5.88 7.12
CA TYR A 109 11.05 -6.83 6.85
C TYR A 109 9.72 -6.14 6.55
N MET A 110 9.38 -5.05 7.25
CA MET A 110 8.16 -4.28 6.94
C MET A 110 8.24 -3.61 5.56
N TRP A 111 9.42 -3.13 5.15
CA TRP A 111 9.67 -2.64 3.80
C TRP A 111 9.48 -3.75 2.76
N ALA A 112 10.16 -4.88 2.91
CA ALA A 112 10.07 -6.01 1.98
C ALA A 112 8.62 -6.49 1.85
N TYR A 113 7.94 -6.68 2.98
CA TYR A 113 6.54 -7.09 3.03
C TYR A 113 5.64 -6.09 2.29
N SER A 114 5.79 -4.79 2.58
CA SER A 114 4.98 -3.74 1.97
C SER A 114 5.24 -3.60 0.46
N LEU A 115 6.48 -3.79 0.01
CA LEU A 115 6.84 -3.75 -1.41
C LEU A 115 6.30 -4.96 -2.18
N ILE A 116 6.32 -6.16 -1.59
CA ILE A 116 5.70 -7.35 -2.17
C ILE A 116 4.19 -7.11 -2.33
N TRP A 117 3.53 -6.63 -1.29
CA TRP A 117 2.10 -6.32 -1.34
C TRP A 117 1.76 -5.15 -2.26
N PHE A 118 2.66 -4.19 -2.43
CA PHE A 118 2.51 -3.11 -3.39
C PHE A 118 2.39 -3.65 -4.82
N VAL A 119 3.30 -4.55 -5.23
CA VAL A 119 3.25 -5.20 -6.56
C VAL A 119 2.03 -6.10 -6.68
N PHE A 120 1.72 -6.87 -5.64
CA PHE A 120 0.53 -7.73 -5.62
C PHE A 120 -0.76 -6.92 -5.79
N ASN A 121 -0.91 -5.81 -5.07
CA ASN A 121 -2.07 -4.92 -5.19
C ASN A 121 -2.18 -4.33 -6.61
N ASP A 122 -1.07 -3.98 -7.25
CA ASP A 122 -1.11 -3.49 -8.63
C ASP A 122 -1.56 -4.58 -9.60
N ALA A 123 -1.12 -5.83 -9.41
CA ALA A 123 -1.60 -6.96 -10.20
C ALA A 123 -3.11 -7.20 -10.01
N VAL A 124 -3.60 -7.16 -8.76
CA VAL A 124 -5.03 -7.26 -8.44
C VAL A 124 -5.82 -6.14 -9.12
N LYS A 125 -5.35 -4.89 -9.01
CA LYS A 125 -5.92 -3.72 -9.70
C LYS A 125 -6.08 -3.97 -11.21
N MET A 126 -5.01 -4.43 -11.86
CA MET A 126 -5.01 -4.70 -13.30
C MET A 126 -5.98 -5.80 -13.70
N LEU A 127 -6.13 -6.83 -12.87
CA LEU A 127 -7.12 -7.88 -13.08
C LEU A 127 -8.55 -7.34 -12.93
N THR A 128 -8.80 -6.50 -11.93
CA THR A 128 -10.10 -5.85 -11.72
C THR A 128 -10.49 -4.97 -12.91
N TYR A 129 -9.59 -4.09 -13.37
CA TYR A 129 -9.83 -3.28 -14.56
C TYR A 129 -10.12 -4.13 -15.80
N ARG A 130 -9.32 -5.18 -16.05
CA ARG A 130 -9.55 -6.09 -17.18
C ARG A 130 -10.90 -6.78 -17.10
N ALA A 131 -11.33 -7.22 -15.91
CA ALA A 131 -12.61 -7.88 -15.72
C ALA A 131 -13.79 -6.93 -15.96
N LEU A 132 -13.71 -5.70 -15.45
CA LEU A 132 -14.75 -4.67 -15.61
C LEU A 132 -14.89 -4.23 -17.08
N ARG A 133 -13.76 -3.97 -17.75
CA ARG A 133 -13.72 -3.50 -19.14
C ARG A 133 -14.10 -4.58 -20.16
N ARG A 134 -13.71 -5.84 -19.93
CA ARG A 134 -14.12 -6.96 -20.80
C ARG A 134 -15.63 -7.15 -20.86
N LYS A 135 -16.32 -6.96 -19.73
CA LYS A 135 -17.77 -7.17 -19.65
C LYS A 135 -18.59 -6.05 -20.32
N HIS A 136 -17.97 -5.06 -20.97
CA HIS A 136 -18.64 -3.87 -21.53
C HIS A 136 -19.55 -3.17 -20.53
N LEU A 137 -19.35 -3.40 -19.22
CA LEU A 137 -20.30 -2.93 -18.21
C LEU A 137 -20.34 -1.40 -18.16
N TYR A 138 -19.35 -0.71 -18.74
CA TYR A 138 -19.00 0.67 -18.41
C TYR A 138 -18.20 1.42 -19.50
N ALA A 139 -18.22 0.95 -20.75
CA ALA A 139 -17.55 1.63 -21.88
C ALA A 139 -18.28 2.92 -22.31
#